data_AF-A0A060BUV7-F1
#
_entry.id   AF-A0A060BUV7-F1
#
_cell.length_a   1.000
_cell.length_b   1.000
_cell.length_c   1.000
_cell.angle_alpha   90.00
_cell.angle_beta   90.00
_cell.angle_gamma   90.00
#
_symmetry.space_group_name_H-M   'P 1'
#
loop_
_entity.id
_entity.type
_entity.pdbx_description
1 polymer ?
#
loop_
_entity_poly.entity_id
_entity_poly.type
_entity_poly.pdbx_seq_one_letter_code
_entity_poly.pdbx_strand_id
1 'polypeptide(L)'
;RPVETTDPDAVQRFETMPERPAWARSDDIWAPSVSRFGGKYVMYFAAKRYDPPDSVNQECVGRAVGSSPTGPFVADPEPLTCGLGGIHGALDPSVVRDRTTGRAYLLVAFGGTSTPLWSIPLTSSG
;
A
#
# COMPACT_ATOMS: atom_id res chain seq x y z
N ARG A 1 -4.68 -16.89 26.34
CA ARG A 1 -3.31 -16.82 25.78
C ARG A 1 -3.37 -17.50 24.41
N PRO A 2 -3.15 -16.81 23.29
CA PRO A 2 -3.03 -17.50 22.01
C PRO A 2 -1.80 -18.42 22.09
N VAL A 3 -1.98 -19.68 21.69
CA VAL A 3 -0.87 -20.63 21.55
C VAL A 3 -0.12 -20.22 20.31
N GLU A 4 1.10 -19.73 20.49
CA GLU A 4 2.04 -19.50 19.40
C GLU A 4 2.44 -20.88 18.87
N THR A 5 2.02 -21.21 17.64
CA THR A 5 2.27 -22.52 17.05
C THR A 5 3.73 -22.58 16.63
N THR A 6 4.55 -23.43 17.26
CA THR A 6 5.95 -23.66 16.88
C THR A 6 6.10 -24.61 15.69
N ASP A 7 5.00 -24.97 15.03
CA ASP A 7 5.01 -25.83 13.85
C ASP A 7 5.27 -24.97 12.59
N PRO A 8 6.46 -25.08 11.96
CA PRO A 8 6.79 -24.31 10.77
C PRO A 8 5.88 -24.62 9.57
N ASP A 9 5.18 -25.76 9.58
CA ASP A 9 4.24 -26.21 8.55
C ASP A 9 2.78 -25.82 8.84
N ALA A 10 2.48 -25.31 10.05
CA ALA A 10 1.13 -24.87 10.43
C ALA A 10 0.70 -23.54 9.79
N VAL A 11 1.63 -22.82 9.13
CA VAL A 11 1.33 -21.57 8.40
C VAL A 11 1.85 -21.70 6.97
N GLN A 12 0.96 -22.06 6.04
CA GLN A 12 1.26 -21.94 4.61
C GLN A 12 1.43 -20.45 4.27
N ARG A 13 2.59 -20.09 3.73
CA ARG A 13 2.93 -18.73 3.31
C ARG A 13 2.90 -18.69 1.78
N PHE A 14 2.21 -17.71 1.23
CA PHE A 14 2.16 -17.47 -0.21
C PHE A 14 2.56 -16.03 -0.48
N GLU A 15 3.44 -15.81 -1.46
CA GLU A 15 3.70 -14.47 -1.98
C GLU A 15 2.43 -13.95 -2.65
N THR A 16 1.98 -12.76 -2.26
CA THR A 16 0.71 -12.20 -2.70
C THR A 16 0.87 -11.22 -3.85
N MET A 17 2.06 -10.64 -4.04
CA MET A 17 2.38 -9.75 -5.17
C MET A 17 3.73 -10.19 -5.79
N PRO A 18 3.74 -11.29 -6.56
CA PRO A 18 4.99 -11.91 -7.04
C PRO A 18 5.76 -11.04 -8.03
N GLU A 19 5.10 -10.11 -8.69
CA GLU A 19 5.72 -9.16 -9.61
C GLU A 19 5.82 -7.78 -8.94
N ARG A 20 7.05 -7.37 -8.64
CA ARG A 20 7.35 -6.02 -8.20
C ARG A 20 7.12 -5.03 -9.35
N PRO A 21 6.46 -3.88 -9.13
CA PRO A 21 6.33 -2.86 -10.18
C PRO A 21 7.69 -2.23 -10.52
N ALA A 22 7.85 -1.83 -11.79
CA ALA A 22 9.11 -1.29 -12.30
C ALA A 22 9.58 0.00 -11.60
N TRP A 23 8.66 0.80 -11.04
CA TRP A 23 9.01 2.02 -10.32
C TRP A 23 9.59 1.77 -8.93
N ALA A 24 9.31 0.61 -8.32
CA ALA A 24 9.88 0.24 -7.03
C ALA A 24 11.36 -0.11 -7.21
N ARG A 25 12.23 0.34 -6.31
CA ARG A 25 13.69 0.22 -6.44
C ARG A 25 14.24 -1.15 -6.04
N SER A 26 13.58 -1.81 -5.10
CA SER A 26 13.95 -3.11 -4.56
C SER A 26 12.69 -3.89 -4.19
N ASP A 27 12.87 -5.17 -3.86
CA ASP A 27 11.79 -6.05 -3.39
C ASP A 27 11.34 -5.73 -1.95
N ASP A 28 11.84 -4.63 -1.37
CA ASP A 28 11.39 -4.12 -0.09
C ASP A 28 10.03 -3.40 -0.25
N ILE A 29 8.97 -4.18 -0.07
CA ILE A 29 7.58 -3.72 -0.10
C ILE A 29 7.00 -3.79 1.32
N TRP A 30 6.37 -2.71 1.79
CA TRP A 30 6.00 -2.55 3.19
C TRP A 30 4.54 -2.21 3.42
N ALA A 31 4.09 -2.54 4.63
CA ALA A 31 2.84 -2.11 5.25
C ALA A 31 1.61 -2.19 4.32
N PRO A 32 1.30 -3.38 3.76
CA PRO A 32 0.17 -3.49 2.85
C PRO A 32 -1.17 -3.27 3.58
N SER A 33 -2.09 -2.58 2.92
CA SER A 33 -3.50 -2.48 3.32
C SER A 33 -4.39 -2.96 2.18
N VAL A 34 -5.19 -4.00 2.44
CA VAL A 34 -6.07 -4.62 1.45
C VAL A 34 -7.52 -4.33 1.80
N SER A 35 -8.30 -3.85 0.83
CA SER A 35 -9.75 -3.73 0.97
C SER A 35 -10.47 -4.14 -0.31
N ARG A 36 -11.73 -4.57 -0.16
CA ARG A 36 -12.57 -4.94 -1.29
C ARG A 36 -13.19 -3.69 -1.91
N PHE A 37 -13.06 -3.51 -3.21
CA PHE A 37 -13.69 -2.45 -4.00
C PHE A 37 -14.47 -3.10 -5.15
N GLY A 38 -15.79 -3.01 -5.09
CA GLY A 38 -16.67 -3.75 -6.00
C GLY A 38 -16.41 -5.26 -5.95
N GLY A 39 -16.10 -5.86 -7.10
CA GLY A 39 -15.79 -7.28 -7.26
C GLY A 39 -14.32 -7.66 -7.09
N LYS A 40 -13.43 -6.71 -6.77
CA LYS A 40 -11.98 -6.92 -6.71
C LYS A 40 -11.41 -6.57 -5.33
N TYR A 41 -10.20 -7.02 -5.08
CA TYR A 41 -9.39 -6.65 -3.92
C TYR A 41 -8.31 -5.68 -4.38
N VAL A 42 -8.17 -4.57 -3.65
CA VAL A 42 -7.15 -3.55 -3.89
C VAL A 42 -6.21 -3.52 -2.71
N MET A 43 -4.93 -3.73 -2.98
CA MET A 43 -3.83 -3.59 -2.04
C MET A 43 -3.17 -2.22 -2.27
N TYR A 44 -2.94 -1.50 -1.19
CA TYR A 44 -2.01 -0.36 -1.17
C TYR A 44 -0.78 -0.77 -0.39
N PHE A 45 0.40 -0.41 -0.85
CA PHE A 45 1.68 -0.79 -0.24
C PHE A 45 2.68 0.35 -0.38
N ALA A 46 3.74 0.36 0.43
CA ALA A 46 4.82 1.32 0.28
C ALA A 46 6.08 0.66 -0.33
N ALA A 47 6.83 1.41 -1.12
CA ALA A 47 8.13 1.00 -1.65
C ALA A 47 8.99 2.24 -1.96
N LYS A 48 10.31 2.09 -2.00
CA LYS A 48 11.20 3.17 -2.45
C LYS A 48 11.19 3.29 -3.98
N ARG A 49 11.22 4.50 -4.53
CA ARG A 49 11.39 4.74 -5.98
C ARG A 49 12.86 4.89 -6.39
N TYR A 50 13.11 4.80 -7.69
CA TYR A 50 14.35 5.29 -8.30
C TYR A 50 14.39 6.83 -8.34
N ASP A 51 15.60 7.39 -8.32
CA ASP A 51 15.91 8.81 -8.52
C ASP A 51 14.97 9.80 -7.80
N PRO A 52 14.80 9.66 -6.47
CA PRO A 52 13.89 10.53 -5.73
C PRO A 52 14.43 11.98 -5.70
N PRO A 53 13.59 13.00 -5.93
CA PRO A 53 13.96 14.42 -5.78
C PRO A 53 14.46 14.76 -4.37
N ASP A 54 14.04 14.01 -3.35
CA ASP A 54 14.57 14.08 -2.00
C ASP A 54 15.11 12.69 -1.60
N SER A 55 16.42 12.59 -1.41
CA SER A 55 17.08 11.34 -1.04
C SER A 55 16.75 10.86 0.37
N VAL A 56 16.14 11.69 1.22
CA VAL A 56 15.70 11.28 2.57
C VAL A 56 14.28 10.70 2.52
N ASN A 57 13.43 11.17 1.60
CA ASN A 57 12.02 10.78 1.46
C ASN A 57 11.78 10.08 0.12
N GLN A 58 12.25 8.84 0.04
CA GLN A 58 12.30 8.07 -1.21
C GLN A 58 11.05 7.21 -1.43
N GLU A 59 10.20 7.11 -0.43
CA GLU A 59 9.11 6.16 -0.38
C GLU A 59 7.89 6.68 -1.14
N CYS A 60 7.19 5.78 -1.82
CA CYS A 60 5.93 6.04 -2.47
C CYS A 60 4.93 4.96 -2.07
N VAL A 61 3.65 5.31 -2.06
CA VAL A 61 2.56 4.36 -1.96
C VAL A 61 2.13 3.94 -3.36
N GLY A 62 2.12 2.63 -3.61
CA GLY A 62 1.57 1.98 -4.79
C GLY A 62 0.18 1.40 -4.57
N ARG A 63 -0.46 1.02 -5.68
CA ARG A 63 -1.72 0.27 -5.70
C ARG A 63 -1.52 -1.01 -6.52
N ALA A 64 -2.10 -2.11 -6.07
CA ALA A 64 -2.17 -3.38 -6.79
C ALA A 64 -3.57 -4.00 -6.69
N VAL A 65 -3.98 -4.75 -7.70
CA VAL A 65 -5.34 -5.29 -7.81
C VAL A 65 -5.31 -6.80 -8.01
N GLY A 66 -6.20 -7.51 -7.31
CA GLY A 66 -6.37 -8.96 -7.41
C GLY A 66 -7.85 -9.38 -7.36
N SER A 67 -8.14 -10.61 -7.76
CA SER A 67 -9.48 -11.22 -7.65
C SER A 67 -9.73 -11.92 -6.31
N SER A 68 -8.68 -12.14 -5.51
CA SER A 68 -8.71 -12.81 -4.21
C SER A 68 -8.04 -11.93 -3.14
N PRO A 69 -8.46 -11.99 -1.86
CA PRO A 69 -7.75 -11.29 -0.79
C PRO A 69 -6.33 -11.83 -0.57
N THR A 70 -6.02 -13.01 -1.08
CA THR A 70 -4.71 -13.68 -0.98
C THR A 70 -3.83 -13.49 -2.24
N GLY A 71 -4.27 -12.67 -3.20
CA GLY A 71 -3.57 -12.48 -4.47
C GLY A 71 -3.76 -13.62 -5.49
N PRO A 72 -2.93 -13.67 -6.55
CA PRO A 72 -1.89 -12.70 -6.84
C PRO A 72 -2.46 -11.30 -7.12
N PHE A 73 -1.79 -10.28 -6.62
CA PHE A 73 -2.04 -8.88 -6.92
C PHE A 73 -1.11 -8.43 -8.05
N VAL A 74 -1.65 -7.63 -8.97
CA VAL A 74 -0.89 -6.99 -10.06
C VAL A 74 -0.78 -5.52 -9.74
N ALA A 75 0.44 -5.03 -9.58
CA ALA A 75 0.72 -3.62 -9.26
C ALA A 75 0.51 -2.71 -10.48
N ASP A 76 0.03 -1.49 -10.23
CA ASP A 76 0.01 -0.45 -11.25
C ASP A 76 1.43 -0.02 -11.64
N PRO A 77 1.63 0.42 -12.90
CA PRO A 77 2.95 0.78 -13.42
C PRO A 77 3.53 2.06 -12.82
N GLU A 78 2.73 2.83 -12.07
CA GLU A 78 3.13 4.07 -11.42
C GLU A 78 2.67 4.08 -9.96
N PRO A 79 3.39 4.79 -9.06
CA PRO A 79 2.94 4.96 -7.69
C PRO A 79 1.68 5.83 -7.63
N LEU A 80 0.81 5.54 -6.67
CA LEU A 80 -0.38 6.36 -6.38
C LEU A 80 0.00 7.75 -5.85
N THR A 81 0.98 7.80 -4.95
CA THR A 81 1.50 9.05 -4.39
C THR A 81 2.91 8.85 -3.84
N CYS A 82 3.72 9.91 -3.89
CA CYS A 82 5.03 9.97 -3.26
C CYS A 82 5.13 11.15 -2.29
N GLY A 83 4.01 11.48 -1.64
CA GLY A 83 3.89 12.61 -0.71
C GLY A 83 3.43 13.91 -1.37
N LEU A 84 3.40 14.99 -0.60
CA LEU A 84 3.01 16.31 -1.11
C LEU A 84 3.93 16.75 -2.25
N GLY A 85 3.32 17.21 -3.34
CA GLY A 85 4.04 17.58 -4.56
C GLY A 85 4.88 16.46 -5.18
N GLY A 86 4.71 15.21 -4.74
CA GLY A 86 5.53 14.07 -5.15
C GLY A 86 6.95 14.05 -4.57
N ILE A 87 7.29 14.91 -3.60
CA ILE A 87 8.67 15.02 -3.09
C ILE A 87 8.80 14.44 -1.68
N HIS A 88 7.77 14.60 -0.86
CA HIS A 88 7.83 14.39 0.59
C HIS A 88 7.75 12.93 1.06
N GLY A 89 7.77 11.95 0.16
CA GLY A 89 7.64 10.54 0.51
C GLY A 89 6.24 10.16 1.01
N ALA A 90 5.90 8.88 0.88
CA ALA A 90 4.62 8.35 1.35
C ALA A 90 4.78 6.91 1.88
N LEU A 91 4.24 6.66 3.07
CA LEU A 91 4.35 5.42 3.82
C LEU A 91 3.05 5.03 4.52
N ASP A 92 3.00 3.78 4.96
CA ASP A 92 1.97 3.21 5.83
C ASP A 92 0.53 3.45 5.37
N PRO A 93 0.19 3.04 4.13
CA PRO A 93 -1.17 3.20 3.63
C PRO A 93 -2.16 2.40 4.48
N SER A 94 -3.30 3.00 4.81
CA SER A 94 -4.38 2.34 5.54
C SER A 94 -5.74 2.74 5.00
N VAL A 95 -6.50 1.76 4.48
CA VAL A 95 -7.84 2.01 3.95
C VAL A 95 -8.85 2.11 5.10
N VAL A 96 -9.54 3.23 5.19
CA VAL A 96 -10.64 3.47 6.13
C VAL A 96 -11.94 3.73 5.35
N ARG A 97 -13.03 3.13 5.81
CA ARG A 97 -14.38 3.37 5.25
C ARG A 97 -15.24 4.08 6.27
N ASP A 98 -15.82 5.19 5.86
CA ASP A 98 -16.89 5.85 6.59
C ASP A 98 -18.12 4.94 6.60
N ARG A 99 -18.59 4.56 7.79
CA ARG A 99 -19.73 3.65 7.96
C ARG A 99 -21.07 4.28 7.63
N THR A 100 -21.16 5.61 7.70
CA THR A 100 -22.40 6.36 7.42
C THR A 100 -22.55 6.63 5.94
N THR A 101 -21.46 7.06 5.27
CA THR A 101 -21.52 7.43 3.84
C THR A 101 -21.06 6.32 2.90
N GLY A 102 -20.36 5.31 3.40
CA GLY A 102 -19.73 4.25 2.59
C GLY A 102 -18.47 4.71 1.85
N ARG A 103 -18.09 6.00 1.94
CA ARG A 103 -16.91 6.56 1.27
C ARG A 103 -15.64 5.95 1.85
N ALA A 104 -14.70 5.63 0.96
CA ALA A 104 -13.39 5.13 1.33
C ALA A 104 -12.36 6.25 1.28
N TYR A 105 -11.39 6.16 2.18
CA TYR A 105 -10.24 7.05 2.27
C TYR A 105 -8.99 6.21 2.49
N LEU A 106 -7.88 6.66 1.94
CA LEU A 106 -6.56 6.16 2.27
C LEU A 106 -5.92 7.12 3.27
N LEU A 107 -5.60 6.62 4.45
CA LEU A 107 -4.74 7.32 5.40
C LEU A 107 -3.28 7.00 5.06
N VAL A 108 -2.43 8.01 5.00
CA VAL A 108 -1.03 7.89 4.58
C VAL A 108 -0.15 8.83 5.39
N ALA A 109 1.06 8.38 5.74
CA ALA A 109 2.09 9.21 6.34
C ALA A 109 2.99 9.84 5.25
N PHE A 110 3.20 11.15 5.31
CA PHE A 110 4.12 11.89 4.44
C PHE A 110 5.32 12.44 5.24
N GLY A 111 6.52 12.18 4.74
CA GLY A 111 7.79 12.57 5.35
C GLY A 111 8.21 14.02 5.06
N GLY A 112 9.13 14.55 5.84
CA GLY A 112 9.67 15.90 5.62
C GLY A 112 8.62 17.03 5.62
N THR A 113 7.47 16.84 6.27
CA THR A 113 6.40 17.85 6.42
C THR A 113 6.10 18.13 7.90
N SER A 114 5.55 19.30 8.20
CA SER A 114 4.97 19.61 9.53
C SER A 114 3.54 19.08 9.70
N THR A 115 2.96 18.53 8.64
CA THR A 115 1.61 17.94 8.59
C THR A 115 1.72 16.50 8.09
N PRO A 116 2.18 15.54 8.92
CA PRO A 116 2.65 14.25 8.41
C PRO A 116 1.54 13.25 8.08
N LEU A 117 0.28 13.48 8.47
CA LEU A 117 -0.81 12.52 8.25
C LEU A 117 -1.86 13.11 7.32
N TRP A 118 -2.13 12.39 6.23
CA TRP A 118 -3.05 12.82 5.18
C TRP A 118 -4.14 11.78 4.94
N SER A 119 -5.30 12.26 4.51
CA SER A 119 -6.38 11.41 3.99
C SER A 119 -6.59 11.72 2.52
N ILE A 120 -6.65 10.66 1.71
CA ILE A 120 -6.88 10.74 0.26
C ILE A 120 -8.22 10.07 -0.03
N PRO A 121 -9.22 10.78 -0.55
CA PRO A 121 -10.48 10.16 -0.96
C PRO A 121 -10.23 9.11 -2.03
N LEU A 122 -10.77 7.91 -1.85
CA LEU A 122 -10.69 6.82 -2.81
C LEU A 122 -11.94 6.76 -3.68
N THR A 123 -11.75 6.31 -4.91
CA THR A 123 -12.86 6.14 -5.85
C THR A 123 -13.56 4.80 -5.62
N SER A 124 -14.64 4.54 -6.39
CA SER A 124 -15.32 3.24 -6.33
C SER A 124 -14.44 2.06 -6.75
N SER A 125 -13.38 2.30 -7.54
CA SER A 125 -12.42 1.29 -7.96
C SER A 125 -11.26 1.07 -6.99
N GLY A 126 -11.19 1.84 -5.89
CA GLY A 126 -9.95 1.99 -5.12
C GLY A 126 -9.15 3.12 -5.72
#